data_AF-A0A672NZN7-F1
#
_entry.id   AF-A0A672NZN7-F1
#
_cell.length_a   1.000
_cell.length_b   1.000
_cell.length_c   1.000
_cell.angle_alpha   90.00
_cell.angle_beta   90.00
_cell.angle_gamma   90.00
#
_symmetry.space_group_name_H-M   'P 1'
#
loop_
_entity.id
_entity.type
_entity.pdbx_description
1 polymer ?
#
loop_
_entity_poly.entity_id
_entity_poly.type
_entity_poly.pdbx_seq_one_letter_code
_entity_poly.pdbx_strand_id
1 'polypeptide(L)'
;MIEAGRVYISANKLFVNGIRDLSHHCKKEEMISECLEKCGDSLQEIVNYHMILFDQAQRSVKQQLHNFVKEDVRKFKETKKQFDKVREDMEIAQVKNAQAPRSKPHEVEEATSTLITTRKCFRHLALDYVLQINVLQAKKKFEILDSMLSFMQAQHSLFQQGFNLLDEIDPYMKKLAVELDQLVIDSAMEKREMEHKHATIQQRVRTPSAFFTSPITG
;
A
#
# COMPACT_ATOMS: atom_id res chain seq x y z
N MET A 1 -0.37 0.23 -7.32
CA MET A 1 -0.22 -0.19 -5.90
C MET A 1 -0.11 1.01 -4.97
N ILE A 2 1.00 1.77 -4.92
CA ILE A 2 1.18 2.86 -3.95
C ILE A 2 0.11 3.97 -4.07
N GLU A 3 -0.20 4.41 -5.29
CA GLU A 3 -1.22 5.45 -5.50
C GLU A 3 -2.61 4.97 -5.07
N ALA A 4 -3.01 3.79 -5.52
CA ALA A 4 -4.25 3.15 -5.08
C ALA A 4 -4.29 2.97 -3.54
N GLY A 5 -3.15 2.65 -2.92
CA GLY A 5 -3.01 2.56 -1.47
C GLY A 5 -3.26 3.89 -0.77
N ARG A 6 -2.74 5.01 -1.29
CA ARG A 6 -3.02 6.35 -0.75
C ARG A 6 -4.50 6.71 -0.82
N VAL A 7 -5.15 6.42 -1.94
CA VAL A 7 -6.60 6.64 -2.10
C VAL A 7 -7.38 5.79 -1.11
N TYR A 8 -7.03 4.51 -0.97
CA TYR A 8 -7.61 3.60 0.02
C TYR A 8 -7.47 4.11 1.45
N ILE A 9 -6.27 4.52 1.87
CA ILE A 9 -6.04 5.09 3.21
C ILE A 9 -6.89 6.33 3.43
N SER A 10 -6.94 7.22 2.44
CA SER A 10 -7.72 8.48 2.55
C SER A 10 -9.20 8.20 2.71
N ALA A 11 -9.75 7.26 1.93
CA ALA A 11 -11.13 6.83 2.04
C ALA A 11 -11.45 6.21 3.42
N ASN A 12 -10.57 5.33 3.92
CA ASN A 12 -10.77 4.71 5.23
C ASN A 12 -10.67 5.72 6.38
N LYS A 13 -9.78 6.71 6.30
CA LYS A 13 -9.73 7.80 7.30
C LYS A 13 -11.03 8.59 7.35
N LEU A 14 -11.61 8.91 6.19
CA LEU A 14 -12.89 9.59 6.13
C LEU A 14 -14.02 8.74 6.74
N PHE A 15 -14.02 7.44 6.47
CA PHE A 15 -14.98 6.50 7.06
C PHE A 15 -14.86 6.44 8.59
N VAL A 16 -13.64 6.29 9.12
CA VAL A 16 -13.38 6.27 10.57
C VAL A 16 -13.79 7.58 11.23
N ASN A 17 -13.54 8.73 10.59
CA ASN A 17 -14.02 10.02 11.09
C ASN A 17 -15.54 10.07 11.15
N GLY A 18 -16.24 9.54 10.13
CA GLY A 18 -17.70 9.43 10.15
C GLY A 18 -18.23 8.58 11.32
N ILE A 19 -17.55 7.49 11.67
CA ILE A 19 -17.90 6.67 12.86
C ILE A 19 -17.73 7.48 14.14
N ARG A 20 -16.61 8.22 14.27
CA ARG A 20 -16.36 9.07 15.45
C ARG A 20 -17.38 10.20 15.58
N ASP A 21 -17.75 10.81 14.46
CA ASP A 21 -18.78 11.83 14.43
C ASP A 21 -20.13 11.25 14.85
N LEU A 22 -20.50 10.06 14.35
CA LEU A 22 -21.73 9.38 14.77
C LEU A 22 -21.72 9.06 16.26
N SER A 23 -20.60 8.56 16.79
CA SER A 23 -20.44 8.31 18.22
C SER A 23 -20.70 9.58 19.05
N HIS A 24 -20.16 10.71 18.60
CA HIS A 24 -20.38 11.99 19.26
C HIS A 24 -21.86 12.39 19.33
N HIS A 25 -22.64 12.11 18.28
CA HIS A 25 -24.08 12.38 18.27
C HIS A 25 -24.86 11.41 19.17
N CYS A 26 -24.36 10.19 19.36
CA CYS A 26 -24.96 9.14 20.20
C CYS A 26 -24.47 9.15 21.65
N LYS A 27 -23.79 10.20 22.13
CA LYS A 27 -23.22 10.27 23.50
C LYS A 27 -24.19 10.02 24.66
N LYS A 28 -25.50 10.18 24.44
CA LYS A 28 -26.53 9.89 25.45
C LYS A 28 -26.91 8.41 25.51
N GLU A 29 -26.58 7.66 24.47
CA GLU A 29 -26.84 6.23 24.32
C GLU A 29 -25.52 5.48 24.54
N GLU A 30 -25.20 5.21 25.80
CA GLU A 30 -23.90 4.70 26.25
C GLU A 30 -23.41 3.49 25.44
N MET A 31 -24.27 2.50 25.24
CA MET A 31 -23.95 1.30 24.45
C MET A 31 -23.56 1.62 23.00
N ILE A 32 -24.30 2.52 22.33
CA ILE A 32 -24.02 2.90 20.94
C ILE A 32 -22.71 3.69 20.88
N SER A 33 -22.53 4.64 21.78
CA SER A 33 -21.31 5.46 21.88
C SER A 33 -20.07 4.58 22.11
N GLU A 34 -20.13 3.64 23.07
CA GLU A 34 -19.02 2.73 23.38
C GLU A 34 -18.67 1.83 22.18
N CYS A 35 -19.68 1.27 21.50
CA CYS A 35 -19.47 0.44 20.31
C CYS A 35 -18.78 1.22 19.19
N LEU A 36 -19.28 2.42 18.89
CA LEU A 36 -18.73 3.23 17.81
C LEU A 36 -17.32 3.73 18.13
N GLU A 37 -17.03 4.06 19.40
CA GLU A 37 -15.67 4.40 19.84
C GLU A 37 -14.70 3.23 19.66
N LYS A 38 -15.04 2.05 20.18
CA LYS A 38 -14.19 0.85 20.04
C LYS A 38 -13.96 0.47 18.58
N CYS A 39 -15.02 0.44 17.77
CA CYS A 39 -14.88 0.18 16.34
C CYS A 39 -14.04 1.26 15.63
N GLY A 40 -14.26 2.53 15.95
CA GLY A 40 -13.51 3.65 15.39
C GLY A 40 -12.01 3.56 15.69
N ASP A 41 -11.65 3.21 16.92
CA ASP A 41 -10.25 3.08 17.33
C ASP A 41 -9.57 1.85 16.73
N SER A 42 -10.23 0.68 16.70
CA SER A 42 -9.68 -0.49 16.00
C SER A 42 -9.51 -0.23 14.50
N LEU A 43 -10.48 0.40 13.83
CA LEU A 43 -10.35 0.73 12.42
C LEU A 43 -9.25 1.78 12.18
N GLN A 44 -9.04 2.72 13.10
CA GLN A 44 -7.94 3.67 13.03
C GLN A 44 -6.57 2.97 13.06
N GLU A 45 -6.42 1.96 13.92
CA GLU A 45 -5.19 1.17 13.99
C GLU A 45 -4.96 0.35 12.71
N ILE A 46 -6.02 -0.26 12.15
CA ILE A 46 -5.94 -0.94 10.85
C ILE A 46 -5.46 0.02 9.75
N VAL A 47 -5.97 1.26 9.74
CA VAL A 47 -5.50 2.31 8.81
C VAL A 47 -4.02 2.61 9.04
N ASN A 48 -3.57 2.71 10.29
CA ASN A 48 -2.17 2.95 10.63
C ASN A 48 -1.25 1.82 10.14
N TYR A 49 -1.66 0.56 10.29
CA TYR A 49 -0.89 -0.58 9.78
C TYR A 49 -0.78 -0.57 8.26
N HIS A 50 -1.87 -0.26 7.54
CA HIS A 50 -1.82 -0.12 6.08
C HIS A 50 -0.94 1.06 5.64
N MET A 51 -0.90 2.17 6.39
CA MET A 51 0.02 3.27 6.11
C MET A 51 1.47 2.82 6.19
N ILE A 52 1.84 2.07 7.23
CA ILE A 52 3.18 1.50 7.39
C ILE A 52 3.51 0.55 6.24
N LEU A 53 2.57 -0.31 5.84
CA LEU A 53 2.76 -1.22 4.70
C LEU A 53 3.06 -0.44 3.41
N PHE A 54 2.26 0.57 3.07
CA PHE A 54 2.45 1.30 1.82
C PHE A 54 3.72 2.14 1.81
N ASP A 55 4.10 2.69 2.94
CA ASP A 55 5.37 3.39 3.12
C ASP A 55 6.56 2.43 2.94
N GLN A 56 6.49 1.23 3.52
CA GLN A 56 7.51 0.21 3.33
C GLN A 56 7.56 -0.29 1.88
N ALA A 57 6.42 -0.51 1.23
CA ALA A 57 6.36 -0.86 -0.19
C ALA A 57 6.96 0.24 -1.09
N GLN A 58 6.78 1.52 -0.74
CA GLN A 58 7.39 2.62 -1.45
C GLN A 58 8.92 2.61 -1.30
N ARG A 59 9.44 2.36 -0.10
CA ARG A 59 10.89 2.28 0.13
C ARG A 59 11.52 1.03 -0.51
N SER A 60 11.06 -0.15 -0.14
CA SER A 60 11.71 -1.40 -0.52
C SER A 60 11.48 -1.76 -1.99
N VAL A 61 10.30 -1.49 -2.55
CA VAL A 61 10.01 -1.85 -3.95
C VAL A 61 10.30 -0.70 -4.88
N LYS A 62 9.64 0.44 -4.69
CA LYS A 62 9.76 1.55 -5.65
C LYS A 62 11.15 2.18 -5.59
N GLN A 63 11.62 2.60 -4.42
CA GLN A 63 12.87 3.36 -4.32
C GLN A 63 14.10 2.49 -4.58
N GLN A 64 14.21 1.33 -3.92
CA GLN A 64 15.38 0.47 -4.03
C GLN A 64 15.59 -0.04 -5.47
N LEU A 65 14.54 -0.57 -6.10
CA LEU A 65 14.63 -1.03 -7.50
C LEU A 65 14.83 0.12 -8.48
N HIS A 66 14.22 1.29 -8.22
CA HIS A 66 14.48 2.48 -9.03
C HIS A 66 15.94 2.91 -8.96
N ASN A 67 16.54 2.92 -7.77
CA ASN A 67 17.95 3.26 -7.58
C ASN A 67 18.86 2.27 -8.30
N PHE A 68 18.62 0.96 -8.15
CA PHE A 68 19.36 -0.07 -8.87
C PHE A 68 19.34 0.15 -10.40
N VAL A 69 18.17 0.48 -10.96
CA VAL A 69 18.05 0.80 -12.39
C VAL A 69 18.77 2.10 -12.76
N LYS A 70 18.57 3.15 -11.96
CA LYS A 70 19.09 4.49 -12.27
C LYS A 70 20.61 4.57 -12.14
N GLU A 71 21.19 3.86 -11.18
CA GLU A 71 22.61 3.94 -10.85
C GLU A 71 23.39 2.79 -11.49
N ASP A 72 23.09 1.54 -11.12
CA ASP A 72 23.88 0.39 -11.56
C ASP A 72 23.64 0.04 -13.02
N VAL A 73 22.37 -0.09 -13.44
CA VAL A 73 22.04 -0.44 -14.84
C VAL A 73 22.45 0.68 -15.80
N ARG A 74 22.30 1.95 -15.40
CA ARG A 74 22.74 3.08 -16.23
C ARG A 74 24.26 3.12 -16.37
N LYS A 75 25.02 2.92 -15.29
CA LYS A 75 26.49 2.88 -15.32
C LYS A 75 27.00 1.74 -16.20
N PHE A 76 26.38 0.56 -16.10
CA PHE A 76 26.67 -0.57 -16.96
C PHE A 76 26.45 -0.23 -18.45
N LYS A 77 25.31 0.40 -18.78
CA LYS A 77 25.01 0.82 -20.16
C LYS A 77 26.02 1.82 -20.72
N GLU A 78 26.49 2.76 -19.91
CA GLU A 78 27.52 3.72 -20.33
C GLU A 78 28.86 3.02 -20.60
N THR A 79 29.28 2.11 -19.71
CA THR A 79 30.50 1.31 -19.90
C THR A 79 30.41 0.46 -21.18
N LYS A 80 29.26 -0.17 -21.42
CA LYS A 80 29.00 -0.92 -22.65
C LYS A 80 29.13 -0.02 -23.88
N LYS A 81 28.54 1.17 -23.87
CA LYS A 81 28.61 2.13 -24.99
C LYS A 81 30.05 2.53 -25.29
N GLN A 82 30.86 2.77 -24.27
CA GLN A 82 32.28 3.12 -24.44
C GLN A 82 33.09 1.94 -24.99
N PHE A 83 32.83 0.73 -24.51
CA PHE A 83 33.41 -0.50 -25.03
C PHE A 83 33.06 -0.71 -26.51
N ASP A 84 31.78 -0.62 -26.87
CA ASP A 84 31.31 -0.81 -28.25
C ASP A 84 31.96 0.22 -29.19
N LYS A 85 32.10 1.48 -28.76
CA LYS A 85 32.79 2.52 -29.53
C LYS A 85 34.27 2.20 -29.76
N VAL A 86 35.02 1.89 -28.71
CA VAL A 86 36.46 1.63 -28.85
C VAL A 86 36.73 0.33 -29.61
N ARG A 87 35.80 -0.63 -29.55
CA ARG A 87 35.83 -1.81 -30.41
C ARG A 87 35.77 -1.41 -31.89
N GLU A 88 34.81 -0.58 -32.28
CA GLU A 88 34.67 -0.08 -33.66
C GLU A 88 35.91 0.72 -34.10
N ASP A 89 36.41 1.62 -33.25
CA ASP A 89 37.62 2.38 -33.51
C ASP A 89 38.84 1.46 -33.74
N MET A 90 38.95 0.36 -32.98
CA MET A 90 40.02 -0.64 -33.16
C MET A 90 39.88 -1.38 -34.50
N GLU A 91 38.66 -1.78 -34.88
CA GLU A 91 38.38 -2.44 -36.16
C GLU A 91 38.79 -1.51 -37.33
N ILE A 92 38.46 -0.22 -37.25
CA ILE A 92 38.88 0.80 -38.23
C ILE A 92 40.41 0.95 -38.26
N ALA A 93 41.06 1.06 -37.11
CA ALA A 93 42.52 1.20 -37.02
C ALA A 93 43.26 -0.02 -37.58
N GLN A 94 42.72 -1.23 -37.40
CA GLN A 94 43.27 -2.45 -37.99
C GLN A 94 43.22 -2.42 -39.52
N VAL A 95 42.09 -2.02 -40.11
CA VAL A 95 41.95 -1.90 -41.57
C VAL A 95 42.92 -0.85 -42.12
N LYS A 96 42.99 0.34 -41.50
CA LYS A 96 43.92 1.40 -41.92
C LYS A 96 45.38 0.96 -41.86
N ASN A 97 45.78 0.26 -40.81
CA ASN A 97 47.13 -0.27 -40.70
C ASN A 97 47.45 -1.31 -41.77
N ALA A 98 46.52 -2.23 -42.06
CA ALA A 98 46.68 -3.26 -43.08
C ALA A 98 46.79 -2.67 -44.50
N GLN A 99 46.14 -1.54 -44.76
CA GLN A 99 46.13 -0.84 -46.06
C GLN A 99 47.23 0.21 -46.21
N ALA A 100 48.06 0.44 -45.18
CA ALA A 100 49.07 1.49 -45.21
C ALA A 100 50.11 1.24 -46.33
N PRO A 101 50.40 2.24 -47.18
CA PRO A 101 51.31 2.09 -48.30
C PRO A 101 52.75 1.92 -47.81
N ARG A 102 53.32 0.72 -48.03
CA ARG A 102 54.69 0.38 -47.57
C ARG A 102 55.79 1.29 -48.14
N SER A 103 55.51 1.99 -49.24
CA SER A 103 56.42 2.98 -49.83
C SER A 103 56.55 4.27 -49.01
N LYS A 104 55.68 4.50 -48.03
CA LYS A 104 55.66 5.71 -47.19
C LYS A 104 55.86 5.35 -45.71
N PRO A 105 57.11 5.23 -45.24
CA PRO A 105 57.42 4.77 -43.89
C PRO A 105 56.70 5.55 -42.78
N HIS A 106 56.59 6.87 -42.91
CA HIS A 106 55.88 7.71 -41.92
C HIS A 106 54.39 7.36 -41.80
N GLU A 107 53.68 7.15 -42.91
CA GLU A 107 52.26 6.77 -42.88
C GLU A 107 52.06 5.38 -42.25
N VAL A 108 53.00 4.45 -42.49
CA VAL A 108 53.00 3.12 -41.85
C VAL A 108 53.23 3.25 -40.34
N GLU A 109 54.15 4.10 -39.91
CA GLU A 109 54.45 4.33 -38.50
C GLU A 109 53.25 4.95 -37.77
N GLU A 110 52.61 5.96 -38.35
CA GLU A 110 51.42 6.61 -37.79
C GLU A 110 50.24 5.63 -37.64
N ALA A 111 49.96 4.84 -38.68
CA ALA A 111 48.90 3.84 -38.65
C ALA A 111 49.19 2.74 -37.61
N THR A 112 50.46 2.37 -37.45
CA THR A 112 50.91 1.38 -36.45
C THR A 112 50.78 1.92 -35.02
N SER A 113 51.21 3.16 -34.78
CA SER A 113 51.07 3.83 -33.49
C SER A 113 49.61 3.96 -33.06
N THR A 114 48.74 4.37 -34.00
CA THR A 114 47.28 4.47 -33.79
C THR A 114 46.67 3.11 -33.43
N LEU A 115 47.02 2.05 -34.16
CA LEU A 115 46.56 0.69 -33.88
C LEU A 115 47.02 0.22 -32.48
N ILE A 116 48.28 0.44 -32.12
CA ILE A 116 48.82 0.05 -30.80
C ILE A 116 48.05 0.75 -29.68
N THR A 117 47.81 2.04 -29.82
CA THR A 117 47.09 2.85 -28.82
C THR A 117 45.64 2.38 -28.68
N THR A 118 44.92 2.27 -29.79
CA THR A 118 43.51 1.86 -29.79
C THR A 118 43.34 0.43 -29.26
N ARG A 119 44.26 -0.49 -29.58
CA ARG A 119 44.27 -1.85 -29.03
C ARG A 119 44.50 -1.87 -27.51
N LYS A 120 45.33 -0.99 -26.96
CA LYS A 120 45.50 -0.84 -25.49
C LYS A 120 44.20 -0.36 -24.85
N CYS A 121 43.58 0.69 -25.39
CA CYS A 121 42.29 1.20 -24.90
C CYS A 121 41.19 0.13 -24.95
N PHE A 122 41.10 -0.62 -26.06
CA PHE A 122 40.13 -1.71 -26.20
C PHE A 122 40.30 -2.76 -25.11
N ARG A 123 41.53 -3.23 -24.86
CA ARG A 123 41.79 -4.22 -23.81
C ARG A 123 41.40 -3.71 -22.42
N HIS A 124 41.68 -2.45 -22.12
CA HIS A 124 41.32 -1.86 -20.83
C HIS A 124 39.80 -1.79 -20.66
N LEU A 125 39.08 -1.23 -21.64
CA LEU A 125 37.61 -1.14 -21.58
C LEU A 125 36.91 -2.51 -21.67
N ALA A 126 37.52 -3.50 -22.33
CA ALA A 126 37.01 -4.88 -22.32
C ALA A 126 37.02 -5.47 -20.91
N LEU A 127 38.11 -5.25 -20.15
CA LEU A 127 38.19 -5.69 -18.76
C LEU A 127 37.18 -4.95 -17.88
N ASP A 128 37.06 -3.64 -18.03
CA ASP A 128 36.05 -2.85 -17.30
C ASP A 128 34.63 -3.32 -17.62
N TYR A 129 34.34 -3.59 -18.90
CA TYR A 129 33.04 -4.08 -19.30
C TYR A 129 32.72 -5.45 -18.68
N VAL A 130 33.66 -6.41 -18.74
CA VAL A 130 33.49 -7.73 -18.08
C VAL A 130 33.33 -7.59 -16.57
N LEU A 131 34.09 -6.70 -15.93
CA LEU A 131 33.94 -6.40 -14.51
C LEU A 131 32.53 -5.87 -14.20
N GLN A 132 32.04 -4.90 -14.98
CA GLN A 132 30.70 -4.34 -14.77
C GLN A 132 29.60 -5.39 -15.03
N ILE A 133 29.77 -6.32 -15.97
CA ILE A 133 28.84 -7.45 -16.14
C ILE A 133 28.77 -8.26 -14.84
N ASN A 134 29.92 -8.66 -14.29
CA ASN A 134 29.98 -9.49 -13.09
C ASN A 134 29.39 -8.77 -11.87
N VAL A 135 29.73 -7.49 -11.67
CA VAL A 135 29.17 -6.66 -10.59
C VAL A 135 27.66 -6.54 -10.72
N LEU A 136 27.14 -6.25 -11.92
CA LEU A 136 25.70 -6.09 -12.13
C LEU A 136 24.95 -7.41 -11.92
N GLN A 137 25.49 -8.54 -12.38
CA GLN A 137 24.89 -9.87 -12.19
C GLN A 137 24.83 -10.25 -10.70
N ALA A 138 25.93 -10.01 -9.97
CA ALA A 138 25.98 -10.25 -8.53
C ALA A 138 24.98 -9.36 -7.78
N LYS A 139 24.92 -8.07 -8.12
CA LYS A 139 24.00 -7.11 -7.50
C LYS A 139 22.54 -7.39 -7.76
N LYS A 140 22.18 -7.64 -9.03
CA LYS A 140 20.81 -7.87 -9.47
C LYS A 140 20.10 -8.90 -8.60
N LYS A 141 20.78 -10.00 -8.28
CA LYS A 141 20.19 -11.10 -7.53
C LYS A 141 19.77 -10.65 -6.12
N PHE A 142 20.68 -10.03 -5.37
CA PHE A 142 20.36 -9.65 -4.00
C PHE A 142 19.41 -8.45 -3.94
N GLU A 143 19.54 -7.44 -4.82
CA GLU A 143 18.66 -6.27 -4.81
C GLU A 143 17.18 -6.63 -5.04
N ILE A 144 16.92 -7.54 -5.98
CA ILE A 144 15.55 -8.01 -6.26
C ILE A 144 15.01 -8.84 -5.10
N LEU A 145 15.82 -9.76 -4.57
CA LEU A 145 15.39 -10.63 -3.48
C LEU A 145 15.16 -9.85 -2.18
N ASP A 146 16.06 -8.92 -1.85
CA ASP A 146 15.96 -8.09 -0.65
C ASP A 146 14.74 -7.16 -0.70
N SER A 147 14.48 -6.55 -1.86
CA SER A 147 13.29 -5.73 -2.11
C SER A 147 11.98 -6.52 -1.86
N MET A 148 11.88 -7.73 -2.41
CA MET A 148 10.69 -8.58 -2.27
C MET A 148 10.58 -9.16 -0.86
N LEU A 149 11.69 -9.57 -0.25
CA LEU A 149 11.72 -10.08 1.12
C LEU A 149 11.25 -9.00 2.11
N SER A 150 11.78 -7.78 1.98
CA SER A 150 11.38 -6.63 2.79
C SER A 150 9.88 -6.32 2.65
N PHE A 151 9.33 -6.43 1.44
CA PHE A 151 7.90 -6.24 1.22
C PHE A 151 7.05 -7.36 1.83
N MET A 152 7.47 -8.61 1.71
CA MET A 152 6.77 -9.75 2.33
C MET A 152 6.80 -9.70 3.85
N GLN A 153 7.91 -9.24 4.44
CA GLN A 153 7.98 -8.99 5.88
C GLN A 153 7.01 -7.89 6.33
N ALA A 154 6.86 -6.82 5.54
CA ALA A 154 5.88 -5.78 5.81
C ALA A 154 4.44 -6.29 5.74
N GLN A 155 4.14 -7.15 4.77
CA GLN A 155 2.84 -7.83 4.66
C GLN A 155 2.58 -8.73 5.88
N HIS A 156 3.55 -9.56 6.25
CA HIS A 156 3.45 -10.40 7.44
C HIS A 156 3.15 -9.57 8.69
N SER A 157 3.87 -8.46 8.90
CA SER A 157 3.63 -7.56 10.03
C SER A 157 2.24 -6.92 9.99
N LEU A 158 1.71 -6.54 8.82
CA LEU A 158 0.34 -6.03 8.70
C LEU A 158 -0.67 -7.08 9.18
N PHE A 159 -0.58 -8.30 8.66
CA PHE A 159 -1.55 -9.35 9.01
C PHE A 159 -1.42 -9.80 10.46
N GLN A 160 -0.20 -9.90 11.00
CA GLN A 160 0.00 -10.26 12.40
C GLN A 160 -0.58 -9.20 13.34
N GLN A 161 -0.31 -7.91 13.09
CA GLN A 161 -0.86 -6.82 13.91
C GLN A 161 -2.39 -6.74 13.77
N GLY A 162 -2.91 -6.87 12.55
CA GLY A 162 -4.35 -6.88 12.30
C GLY A 162 -5.05 -8.06 12.97
N PHE A 163 -4.46 -9.27 12.95
CA PHE A 163 -4.98 -10.43 13.66
C PHE A 163 -5.02 -10.19 15.17
N ASN A 164 -3.89 -9.77 15.77
CA ASN A 164 -3.82 -9.53 17.21
C ASN A 164 -4.86 -8.50 17.67
N LEU A 165 -5.03 -7.41 16.91
CA LEU A 165 -6.03 -6.39 17.20
C LEU A 165 -7.47 -6.93 17.15
N LEU A 166 -7.78 -7.74 16.14
CA LEU A 166 -9.12 -8.31 15.97
C LEU A 166 -9.41 -9.41 17.01
N ASP A 167 -8.38 -10.16 17.41
CA ASP A 167 -8.47 -11.16 18.48
C ASP A 167 -8.70 -10.47 19.84
N GLU A 168 -8.08 -9.32 20.09
CA GLU A 168 -8.28 -8.52 21.31
C GLU A 168 -9.72 -7.97 21.44
N ILE A 169 -10.34 -7.56 20.33
CA ILE A 169 -11.72 -7.03 20.35
C ILE A 169 -12.79 -8.12 20.26
N ASP A 170 -12.45 -9.35 19.84
CA ASP A 170 -13.41 -10.44 19.65
C ASP A 170 -14.32 -10.72 20.89
N PRO A 171 -13.81 -10.75 22.14
CA PRO A 171 -14.65 -10.94 23.31
C PRO A 171 -15.71 -9.84 23.47
N TYR A 172 -15.36 -8.59 23.17
CA TYR A 172 -16.29 -7.48 23.20
C TYR A 172 -17.36 -7.63 22.12
N MET A 173 -16.99 -7.98 20.89
CA MET A 173 -17.93 -8.19 19.79
C MET A 173 -18.94 -9.31 20.10
N LYS A 174 -18.48 -10.40 20.72
CA LYS A 174 -19.36 -11.49 21.18
C LYS A 174 -20.33 -11.03 22.26
N LYS A 175 -19.86 -10.23 23.23
CA LYS A 175 -20.73 -9.65 24.26
C LYS A 175 -21.80 -8.74 23.64
N LEU A 176 -21.38 -7.84 22.75
CA LEU A 176 -22.27 -6.92 22.06
C LEU A 176 -23.34 -7.65 21.23
N ALA A 177 -22.99 -8.76 20.59
CA ALA A 177 -23.94 -9.57 19.84
C ALA A 177 -25.08 -10.12 20.73
N VAL A 178 -24.74 -10.62 21.92
CA VAL A 178 -25.73 -11.10 22.89
C VAL A 178 -26.61 -9.96 23.41
N GLU A 179 -26.00 -8.80 23.71
CA GLU A 179 -26.74 -7.63 24.14
C GLU A 179 -27.71 -7.11 23.05
N LEU A 180 -27.31 -7.20 21.77
CA LEU A 180 -28.15 -6.84 20.64
C LEU A 180 -29.35 -7.78 20.49
N ASP A 181 -29.14 -9.10 20.64
CA ASP A 181 -30.23 -10.08 20.63
C ASP A 181 -31.28 -9.77 21.71
N GLN A 182 -30.83 -9.37 22.90
CA GLN A 182 -31.72 -8.97 23.99
C GLN A 182 -32.50 -7.69 23.65
N LEU A 183 -31.84 -6.68 23.07
CA LEU A 183 -32.52 -5.44 22.65
C LEU A 183 -33.62 -5.67 21.61
N VAL A 184 -33.44 -6.64 20.71
CA VAL A 184 -34.47 -7.01 19.73
C VAL A 184 -35.71 -7.58 20.43
N ILE A 185 -35.51 -8.42 21.44
CA ILE A 185 -36.60 -9.00 22.24
C ILE A 185 -37.32 -7.90 23.01
N ASP A 186 -36.57 -7.05 23.70
CA ASP A 186 -37.11 -5.96 24.52
C ASP A 186 -37.90 -4.97 23.65
N SER A 187 -37.37 -4.60 22.49
CA SER A 187 -38.05 -3.74 21.51
C SER A 187 -39.37 -4.35 21.02
N ALA A 188 -39.41 -5.66 20.76
CA ALA A 188 -40.62 -6.34 20.35
C ALA A 188 -41.69 -6.37 21.47
N MET A 189 -41.26 -6.57 22.72
CA MET A 189 -42.15 -6.52 23.88
C MET A 189 -42.71 -5.12 24.10
N GLU A 190 -41.86 -4.09 24.08
CA GLU A 190 -42.25 -2.69 24.26
C GLU A 190 -43.23 -2.26 23.15
N LYS A 191 -42.96 -2.61 21.89
CA LYS A 191 -43.87 -2.35 20.77
C LYS A 191 -45.25 -2.94 21.04
N ARG A 192 -45.32 -4.21 21.45
CA ARG A 192 -46.59 -4.88 21.74
C ARG A 192 -47.35 -4.21 22.89
N GLU A 193 -46.65 -3.82 23.94
CA GLU A 193 -47.24 -3.10 25.08
C GLU A 193 -47.78 -1.73 24.64
N MET A 194 -47.03 -1.00 23.83
CA MET A 194 -47.42 0.30 23.30
C MET A 194 -48.63 0.20 22.36
N GLU A 195 -48.69 -0.82 21.51
CA GLU A 195 -49.87 -1.11 20.67
C GLU A 195 -51.10 -1.42 21.53
N HIS A 196 -50.94 -2.19 22.61
CA HIS A 196 -52.05 -2.48 23.54
C HIS A 196 -52.54 -1.23 24.29
N LYS A 197 -51.62 -0.39 24.79
CA LYS A 197 -51.94 0.90 25.42
C LYS A 197 -52.67 1.81 24.43
N HIS A 198 -52.17 1.90 23.21
CA HIS A 198 -52.78 2.70 22.15
C HIS A 198 -54.21 2.24 21.84
N ALA A 199 -54.43 0.94 21.68
CA ALA A 199 -55.77 0.37 21.46
C ALA A 199 -56.73 0.68 22.62
N THR A 200 -56.25 0.56 23.87
CA THR A 200 -57.06 0.85 25.07
C THR A 200 -57.46 2.33 25.15
N ILE A 201 -56.54 3.25 24.84
CA ILE A 201 -56.83 4.68 24.79
C ILE A 201 -57.84 4.99 23.68
N GLN A 202 -57.66 4.42 22.47
CA GLN A 202 -58.63 4.59 21.38
C GLN A 202 -60.03 4.14 21.76
N GLN A 203 -60.16 3.01 22.47
CA GLN A 203 -61.46 2.53 22.95
C GLN A 203 -62.11 3.54 23.90
N ARG A 204 -61.38 4.06 24.89
CA ARG A 204 -61.89 5.04 25.87
C ARG A 204 -62.28 6.38 25.25
N VAL A 205 -61.60 6.82 24.19
CA VAL A 205 -61.96 8.06 23.47
C VAL A 205 -63.21 7.88 22.61
N ARG A 206 -63.47 6.66 22.10
CA ARG A 206 -64.65 6.36 21.28
C ARG A 206 -65.93 6.13 22.08
N THR A 207 -65.83 5.76 23.35
CA THR A 207 -66.99 5.71 24.26
C THR A 207 -67.23 7.11 24.86
N PRO A 208 -68.28 7.84 24.47
CA PRO A 208 -68.61 9.10 25.13
C PRO A 208 -68.93 8.79 26.60
N SER A 209 -68.40 9.58 27.52
CA SER A 209 -68.80 9.54 28.92
C SER A 209 -70.33 9.59 29.00
N ALA A 210 -70.95 8.48 29.40
CA ALA A 210 -72.34 8.43 29.84
C ALA A 210 -72.46 9.16 31.18
N PHE A 211 -72.21 10.46 31.18
CA PHE A 211 -72.46 11.39 32.27
C PHE A 211 -73.24 12.55 31.67
N PHE A 212 -74.55 12.53 31.90
CA PHE A 212 -75.49 13.66 32.02
C PHE A 212 -76.88 13.23 31.55
N THR A 213 -77.57 12.42 32.35
CA THR A 213 -79.02 12.54 32.53
C THR A 213 -79.38 11.99 33.91
N SER A 214 -79.34 12.85 34.93
CA SER A 214 -80.16 12.62 36.13
C SER A 214 -81.61 12.93 35.76
N PRO A 215 -82.59 12.05 36.02
CA PRO A 215 -83.99 12.42 35.87
C PRO A 215 -84.38 13.34 37.02
N ILE A 216 -84.87 14.54 36.68
CA ILE A 216 -85.60 15.40 37.60
C ILE A 216 -86.96 14.71 37.83
N THR A 217 -87.15 14.14 39.02
CA THR A 217 -88.47 13.76 39.53
C THR A 217 -89.10 14.99 40.20
N GLY A 218 -90.28 15.39 39.72
CA GLY A 218 -91.14 16.40 40.33
C GLY A 218 -91.91 15.90 41.54
#